data_AF-A0A2Z2MI95-F1
#
_entry.id   AF-A0A2Z2MI95-F1
#
_cell.length_a   1.000
_cell.length_b   1.000
_cell.length_c   1.000
_cell.angle_alpha   90.00
_cell.angle_beta   90.00
_cell.angle_gamma   90.00
#
_symmetry.space_group_name_H-M   'P 1'
#
loop_
_entity.id
_entity.type
_entity.pdbx_description
1 polymer ?
#
loop_
_entity_poly.entity_id
_entity_poly.type
_entity_poly.pdbx_seq_one_letter_code
_entity_poly.pdbx_strand_id
1 'polypeptide(L)'
;MNWKSILTWAGVGSFLGFIMAVAMYSPMGNENFVYLIYAGMLLGALIGARYPIESRASAYAFPLGFAATSLLAGLWMVKPVASRDIYAFLAIVIVAMMLVGASGFFDMFLVPVTYFGGFAVAMLVFKGYQPLQGTEGAVVGLFTIGVMGAILAFFAVFGRWAFNMARNIPRR
;
A
#
# COMPACT_ATOMS: atom_id res chain seq x y z
N MET A 1 21.45 -2.92 -9.92
CA MET A 1 20.27 -2.07 -9.64
C MET A 1 19.45 -2.72 -8.52
N ASN A 2 19.22 -2.05 -7.40
CA ASN A 2 18.49 -2.61 -6.26
C ASN A 2 16.98 -2.37 -6.44
N TRP A 3 16.28 -3.34 -7.04
CA TRP A 3 14.85 -3.23 -7.34
C TRP A 3 13.98 -3.02 -6.09
N LYS A 4 14.39 -3.55 -4.93
CA LYS A 4 13.63 -3.40 -3.67
C LYS A 4 13.59 -1.94 -3.25
N SER A 5 14.74 -1.27 -3.33
CA SER A 5 14.84 0.15 -3.06
C SER A 5 13.96 0.96 -4.01
N ILE A 6 13.96 0.64 -5.31
CA ILE A 6 13.12 1.31 -6.31
C ILE A 6 11.64 1.19 -5.94
N LEU A 7 11.17 -0.01 -5.60
CA LEU A 7 9.76 -0.21 -5.24
C LEU A 7 9.39 0.48 -3.92
N THR A 8 10.26 0.44 -2.92
CA THR A 8 10.04 1.16 -1.66
C THR A 8 9.88 2.66 -1.93
N TRP A 9 10.82 3.26 -2.67
CA TRP A 9 10.75 4.69 -2.98
C TRP A 9 9.60 5.04 -3.92
N ALA A 10 9.24 4.18 -4.88
CA ALA A 10 8.06 4.36 -5.70
C ALA A 10 6.77 4.38 -4.86
N GLY A 11 6.66 3.49 -3.86
CA GLY A 11 5.54 3.48 -2.92
C GLY A 11 5.49 4.74 -2.06
N VAL A 12 6.64 5.17 -1.50
CA VAL A 12 6.73 6.42 -0.72
C VAL A 12 6.37 7.63 -1.59
N GLY A 13 6.93 7.71 -2.80
CA GLY A 13 6.66 8.79 -3.73
C GLY A 13 5.19 8.86 -4.14
N SER A 14 4.56 7.72 -4.43
CA SER A 14 3.12 7.62 -4.68
C SER A 14 2.29 8.16 -3.51
N PHE A 15 2.63 7.76 -2.28
CA PHE A 15 1.95 8.23 -1.07
C PHE A 15 2.09 9.75 -0.89
N LEU A 16 3.28 10.30 -1.09
CA LEU A 16 3.49 11.76 -1.04
C LEU A 16 2.69 12.47 -2.15
N GLY A 17 2.67 11.90 -3.35
CA GLY A 17 1.84 12.38 -4.45
C GLY A 17 0.36 12.42 -4.11
N PHE A 18 -0.14 11.39 -3.41
CA PHE A 18 -1.50 11.34 -2.89
C PHE A 18 -1.77 12.44 -1.87
N ILE A 19 -0.89 12.62 -0.87
CA ILE A 19 -1.04 13.70 0.13
C ILE A 19 -1.10 15.06 -0.55
N MET A 20 -0.20 15.32 -1.49
CA MET A 20 -0.18 16.58 -2.24
C MET A 20 -1.45 16.76 -3.06
N ALA A 21 -1.95 15.70 -3.70
CA ALA A 21 -3.22 15.75 -4.44
C ALA A 21 -4.39 16.12 -3.53
N VAL A 22 -4.50 15.51 -2.34
CA VAL A 22 -5.53 15.81 -1.35
C VAL A 22 -5.40 17.24 -0.83
N ALA A 23 -4.18 17.68 -0.50
CA ALA A 23 -3.92 19.02 0.00
C ALA A 23 -4.25 20.11 -1.02
N MET A 24 -4.00 19.86 -2.31
CA MET A 24 -4.27 20.80 -3.40
C MET A 24 -5.72 20.76 -3.90
N TYR A 25 -6.46 19.69 -3.59
CA TYR A 25 -7.86 19.56 -3.98
C TYR A 25 -8.73 20.67 -3.37
N SER A 26 -8.56 20.94 -2.07
CA SER A 26 -9.35 21.98 -1.36
C SER A 26 -9.14 23.41 -1.87
N PRO A 27 -7.91 23.92 -2.08
CA PRO A 27 -7.70 25.31 -2.48
C PRO A 27 -7.95 25.58 -3.98
N MET A 28 -7.81 24.58 -4.85
CA MET A 28 -7.81 24.80 -6.31
C MET A 28 -8.95 24.09 -7.06
N GLY A 29 -9.65 23.13 -6.44
CA GLY A 29 -10.77 22.42 -7.04
C GLY A 29 -10.43 21.64 -8.32
N ASN A 30 -9.14 21.43 -8.62
CA ASN A 30 -8.69 20.80 -9.86
C ASN A 30 -8.43 19.30 -9.65
N GLU A 31 -9.28 18.48 -10.25
CA GLU A 31 -9.19 17.01 -10.17
C GLU A 31 -7.93 16.43 -10.82
N ASN A 32 -7.21 17.20 -11.64
CA ASN A 32 -5.98 16.74 -12.28
C ASN A 32 -4.82 16.57 -11.30
N PHE A 33 -4.89 17.13 -10.09
CA PHE A 33 -3.86 16.92 -9.07
C PHE A 33 -3.73 15.46 -8.63
N VAL A 34 -4.74 14.62 -8.87
CA VAL A 34 -4.66 13.17 -8.61
C VAL A 34 -3.49 12.52 -9.37
N TYR A 35 -3.08 13.05 -10.53
CA TYR A 35 -1.94 12.52 -11.29
C TYR A 35 -0.58 12.76 -10.62
N LEU A 36 -0.53 13.58 -9.56
CA LEU A 36 0.66 13.69 -8.71
C LEU A 36 1.03 12.35 -8.05
N ILE A 37 0.08 11.41 -7.92
CA ILE A 37 0.36 10.03 -7.48
C ILE A 37 1.34 9.35 -8.44
N TYR A 38 1.10 9.40 -9.76
CA TYR A 38 2.00 8.82 -10.75
C TYR A 38 3.31 9.60 -10.87
N ALA A 39 3.26 10.94 -10.83
CA ALA A 39 4.47 11.76 -10.81
C ALA A 39 5.35 11.42 -9.60
N GLY A 40 4.75 11.31 -8.42
CA GLY A 40 5.41 10.91 -7.18
C GLY A 40 5.99 9.50 -7.27
N MET A 41 5.25 8.53 -7.82
CA MET A 41 5.74 7.16 -8.05
C MET A 41 6.99 7.15 -8.94
N LEU A 42 6.97 7.87 -10.07
CA LEU A 42 8.10 7.94 -11.00
C LEU A 42 9.32 8.64 -10.37
N LEU A 43 9.11 9.77 -9.70
CA LEU A 43 10.17 10.49 -9.00
C LEU A 43 10.77 9.64 -7.87
N GLY A 44 9.93 8.95 -7.10
CA GLY A 44 10.36 8.00 -6.08
C GLY A 44 11.19 6.86 -6.68
N ALA A 45 10.75 6.25 -7.78
CA ALA A 45 11.50 5.21 -8.47
C ALA A 45 12.89 5.70 -8.93
N LEU A 46 12.99 6.92 -9.46
CA LEU A 46 14.26 7.55 -9.86
C LEU A 46 15.17 7.79 -8.65
N ILE A 47 14.62 8.28 -7.53
CA ILE A 47 15.36 8.44 -6.27
C ILE A 47 15.89 7.08 -5.80
N GLY A 48 15.08 6.02 -5.83
CA GLY A 48 15.51 4.69 -5.42
C GLY A 48 16.55 4.04 -6.33
N ALA A 49 16.59 4.41 -7.61
CA ALA A 49 17.65 4.00 -8.51
C ALA A 49 18.98 4.70 -8.16
N ARG A 50 18.92 5.95 -7.69
CA ARG A 50 20.11 6.77 -7.35
C ARG A 50 20.61 6.57 -5.93
N TYR A 51 19.71 6.37 -4.96
CA TYR A 51 19.98 6.27 -3.52
C TYR A 51 19.41 4.94 -2.99
N PRO A 52 20.13 3.83 -3.22
CA PRO A 52 19.65 2.51 -2.82
C PRO A 52 19.60 2.36 -1.30
N ILE A 53 18.49 1.83 -0.81
CA ILE A 53 18.29 1.46 0.60
C ILE A 53 18.08 -0.06 0.75
N GLU A 54 18.41 -0.59 1.92
CA GLU A 54 18.13 -1.99 2.27
C GLU A 54 16.70 -2.15 2.82
N SER A 55 15.75 -2.33 1.90
CA SER A 55 14.37 -2.64 2.23
C SER A 55 13.98 -4.07 1.86
N ARG A 56 13.03 -4.64 2.58
CA ARG A 56 12.40 -5.91 2.22
C ARG A 56 10.88 -5.78 2.33
N ALA A 57 10.35 -5.62 3.52
CA ALA A 57 8.90 -5.60 3.74
C ALA A 57 8.24 -4.46 2.99
N SER A 58 8.79 -3.25 3.05
CA SER A 58 8.24 -2.09 2.34
C SER A 58 8.27 -2.23 0.82
N ALA A 59 9.28 -2.92 0.27
CA ALA A 59 9.38 -3.17 -1.17
C ALA A 59 8.26 -4.10 -1.67
N TYR A 60 7.86 -5.08 -0.86
CA TYR A 60 6.74 -5.98 -1.17
C TYR A 60 5.38 -5.39 -0.80
N ALA A 61 5.32 -4.48 0.17
CA ALA A 61 4.09 -3.83 0.59
C ALA A 61 3.48 -2.98 -0.54
N PHE A 62 4.31 -2.28 -1.33
CA PHE A 62 3.85 -1.51 -2.49
C PHE A 62 3.07 -2.34 -3.52
N PRO A 63 3.65 -3.38 -4.15
CA PRO A 63 2.91 -4.21 -5.11
C PRO A 63 1.77 -4.99 -4.44
N LEU A 64 1.87 -5.32 -3.15
CA LEU A 64 0.78 -5.98 -2.42
C LEU A 64 -0.44 -5.06 -2.25
N GLY A 65 -0.23 -3.78 -1.89
CA GLY A 65 -1.30 -2.79 -1.82
C GLY A 65 -1.97 -2.60 -3.18
N PHE A 66 -1.17 -2.44 -4.24
CA PHE A 66 -1.68 -2.35 -5.61
C PHE A 66 -2.49 -3.59 -6.01
N ALA A 67 -1.95 -4.79 -5.77
CA ALA A 67 -2.57 -6.05 -6.15
C ALA A 67 -3.86 -6.33 -5.36
N ALA A 68 -3.85 -6.14 -4.03
CA ALA A 68 -5.02 -6.37 -3.19
C ALA A 68 -6.18 -5.46 -3.61
N THR A 69 -5.91 -4.17 -3.85
CA THR A 69 -6.91 -3.22 -4.33
C THR A 69 -7.39 -3.58 -5.74
N SER A 70 -6.49 -3.91 -6.66
CA SER A 70 -6.85 -4.23 -8.04
C SER A 70 -7.64 -5.53 -8.16
N LEU A 71 -7.30 -6.55 -7.38
CA LEU A 71 -8.04 -7.81 -7.34
C LEU A 71 -9.42 -7.64 -6.73
N LEU A 72 -9.54 -6.86 -5.65
CA LEU A 72 -10.84 -6.55 -5.06
C LEU A 72 -11.71 -5.74 -6.04
N ALA A 73 -11.13 -4.75 -6.71
CA ALA A 73 -11.78 -3.97 -7.76
C ALA A 73 -12.26 -4.87 -8.90
N GLY A 74 -11.40 -5.77 -9.40
CA GLY A 74 -11.75 -6.73 -10.44
C GLY A 74 -12.83 -7.73 -10.00
N LEU A 75 -12.80 -8.18 -8.75
CA LEU A 75 -13.83 -9.06 -8.19
C LEU A 75 -15.20 -8.36 -8.17
N TRP A 76 -15.23 -7.08 -7.81
CA TRP A 76 -16.43 -6.24 -7.85
C TRP A 76 -17.01 -6.08 -9.27
N MET A 77 -16.19 -6.16 -10.32
CA MET A 77 -16.67 -6.07 -11.69
C MET A 77 -17.49 -7.30 -12.11
N VAL A 78 -17.27 -8.44 -11.47
CA VAL A 78 -17.89 -9.73 -11.85
C VAL A 78 -18.96 -10.19 -10.86
N LYS A 79 -18.91 -9.75 -9.60
CA LYS A 79 -19.92 -10.08 -8.59
C LYS A 79 -20.01 -9.02 -7.50
N PRO A 80 -21.16 -8.90 -6.80
CA PRO A 80 -21.22 -8.16 -5.54
C PRO A 80 -20.25 -8.78 -4.53
N VAL A 81 -19.48 -7.94 -3.84
CA VAL A 81 -18.52 -8.38 -2.83
C VAL A 81 -19.09 -8.12 -1.45
N ALA A 82 -19.16 -9.16 -0.62
CA ALA A 82 -19.64 -9.04 0.75
C ALA A 82 -18.50 -8.62 1.69
N SER A 83 -18.84 -8.10 2.87
CA SER A 83 -17.84 -7.73 3.89
C SER A 83 -16.90 -8.90 4.26
N ARG A 84 -17.41 -10.14 4.20
CA ARG A 84 -16.60 -11.35 4.43
C ARG A 84 -15.46 -11.50 3.43
N ASP A 85 -15.69 -11.16 2.16
CA ASP A 85 -14.66 -11.24 1.12
C ASP A 85 -13.56 -10.20 1.39
N ILE A 86 -13.93 -8.98 1.79
CA ILE A 86 -12.97 -7.92 2.16
C ILE A 86 -12.08 -8.38 3.33
N TYR A 87 -12.66 -8.99 4.37
CA TYR A 87 -11.89 -9.53 5.49
C TYR A 87 -10.98 -10.70 5.09
N ALA A 88 -11.40 -11.54 4.14
CA ALA A 88 -10.56 -12.59 3.59
C ALA A 88 -9.32 -12.01 2.87
N PHE A 89 -9.50 -10.94 2.08
CA PHE A 89 -8.38 -10.23 1.47
C PHE A 89 -7.44 -9.62 2.52
N LEU A 90 -7.97 -8.99 3.58
CA LEU A 90 -7.15 -8.47 4.69
C LEU A 90 -6.35 -9.58 5.39
N ALA A 91 -6.95 -10.75 5.61
CA ALA A 91 -6.26 -11.90 6.18
C ALA A 91 -5.09 -12.37 5.29
N ILE A 92 -5.29 -12.39 3.96
CA ILE A 92 -4.23 -12.73 3.00
C ILE A 92 -3.09 -11.71 3.07
N VAL A 93 -3.40 -10.40 3.15
CA VAL A 93 -2.40 -9.34 3.31
C VAL A 93 -1.55 -9.56 4.57
N ILE A 94 -2.20 -9.86 5.70
CA ILE A 94 -1.51 -10.16 6.96
C ILE A 94 -0.56 -11.35 6.79
N VAL A 95 -1.05 -12.47 6.24
CA VAL A 95 -0.25 -13.68 6.05
C VAL A 95 0.94 -13.41 5.13
N ALA A 96 0.73 -12.72 4.01
CA ALA A 96 1.80 -12.37 3.08
C ALA A 96 2.88 -11.52 3.75
N MET A 97 2.49 -10.47 4.49
CA MET A 97 3.43 -9.58 5.18
C MET A 97 4.14 -10.26 6.34
N MET A 98 3.45 -11.17 7.06
CA MET A 98 4.08 -12.05 8.03
C MET A 98 5.15 -12.93 7.39
N LEU A 99 4.93 -13.50 6.20
CA LEU A 99 5.91 -14.37 5.52
C LEU A 99 7.12 -13.61 4.98
N VAL A 100 6.96 -12.34 4.61
CA VAL A 100 8.07 -11.50 4.11
C VAL A 100 9.01 -11.07 5.24
N GLY A 101 8.46 -10.45 6.30
CA GLY A 101 9.23 -9.89 7.42
C GLY A 101 10.09 -8.67 7.07
N ALA A 102 10.38 -7.82 8.06
CA ALA A 102 11.20 -6.61 7.88
C ALA A 102 12.70 -6.94 7.86
N SER A 103 13.47 -6.16 7.08
CA SER A 103 14.94 -6.14 7.17
C SER A 103 15.45 -5.37 8.39
N GLY A 104 14.67 -4.41 8.90
CA GLY A 104 15.03 -3.60 10.07
C GLY A 104 13.88 -2.72 10.54
N PHE A 105 14.14 -1.91 11.57
CA PHE A 105 13.13 -1.03 12.18
C PHE A 105 12.56 -0.02 11.18
N PHE A 106 13.42 0.67 10.42
CA PHE A 106 12.98 1.65 9.43
C PHE A 106 12.11 1.04 8.31
N ASP A 107 12.48 -0.15 7.81
CA ASP A 107 11.72 -0.88 6.79
C ASP A 107 10.28 -1.16 7.24
N MET A 108 10.08 -1.44 8.54
CA MET A 108 8.76 -1.67 9.11
C MET A 108 7.86 -0.44 9.09
N PHE A 109 8.38 0.74 9.42
CA PHE A 109 7.60 1.99 9.37
C PHE A 109 7.28 2.45 7.95
N LEU A 110 8.10 2.02 6.97
CA LEU A 110 7.81 2.26 5.56
C LEU A 110 6.72 1.33 4.99
N VAL A 111 6.40 0.20 5.62
CA VAL A 111 5.34 -0.73 5.16
C VAL A 111 3.99 -0.04 4.97
N PRO A 112 3.39 0.64 5.98
CA PRO A 112 2.07 1.24 5.80
C PRO A 112 2.08 2.33 4.73
N VAL A 113 3.17 3.11 4.64
CA VAL A 113 3.36 4.17 3.65
C VAL A 113 3.40 3.60 2.22
N THR A 114 4.24 2.59 2.01
CA THR A 114 4.43 1.97 0.70
C THR A 114 3.20 1.17 0.26
N TYR A 115 2.56 0.44 1.18
CA TYR A 115 1.29 -0.23 0.93
C TYR A 115 0.22 0.75 0.46
N PHE A 116 0.06 1.86 1.19
CA PHE A 116 -0.89 2.91 0.83
C PHE A 116 -0.54 3.50 -0.53
N GLY A 117 0.74 3.73 -0.82
CA GLY A 117 1.19 4.16 -2.14
C GLY A 117 0.74 3.22 -3.27
N GLY A 118 0.75 1.91 -3.04
CA GLY A 118 0.25 0.91 -3.98
C GLY A 118 -1.26 1.00 -4.18
N PHE A 119 -1.99 1.12 -3.07
CA PHE A 119 -3.44 1.38 -3.07
C PHE A 119 -3.78 2.66 -3.85
N ALA A 120 -3.06 3.76 -3.63
CA ALA A 120 -3.30 5.04 -4.29
C ALA A 120 -3.10 4.95 -5.82
N VAL A 121 -2.05 4.25 -6.26
CA VAL A 121 -1.83 3.94 -7.69
C VAL A 121 -3.00 3.14 -8.25
N ALA A 122 -3.44 2.08 -7.56
CA ALA A 122 -4.56 1.27 -8.02
C ALA A 122 -5.86 2.08 -8.12
N MET A 123 -6.17 2.90 -7.12
CA MET A 123 -7.34 3.78 -7.16
C MET A 123 -7.32 4.74 -8.35
N LEU A 124 -6.14 5.27 -8.70
CA LEU A 124 -5.98 6.11 -9.89
C LEU A 124 -6.12 5.31 -11.19
N VAL A 125 -5.63 4.06 -11.25
CA VAL A 125 -5.83 3.18 -12.41
C VAL A 125 -7.32 2.95 -12.70
N PHE A 126 -8.13 2.78 -11.66
CA PHE A 126 -9.58 2.61 -11.79
C PHE A 126 -10.37 3.92 -11.77
N LYS A 127 -9.70 5.09 -11.93
CA LYS A 127 -10.38 6.38 -12.01
C LYS A 127 -11.32 6.41 -13.22
N GLY A 128 -12.57 6.83 -12.99
CA GLY A 128 -13.59 6.96 -14.03
C GLY A 128 -14.38 5.67 -14.32
N TYR A 129 -14.07 4.57 -13.62
CA TYR A 129 -14.82 3.33 -13.76
C TYR A 129 -16.10 3.36 -12.92
N GLN A 130 -17.23 3.69 -13.56
CA GLN A 130 -18.51 3.93 -12.90
C GLN A 130 -19.00 2.83 -11.97
N PRO A 131 -18.90 1.52 -12.28
CA PRO A 131 -19.39 0.49 -11.36
C PRO A 131 -18.73 0.50 -9.99
N LEU A 132 -17.46 0.95 -9.91
CA LEU A 132 -16.73 1.09 -8.64
C LEU A 132 -17.01 2.42 -7.94
N GLN A 133 -17.31 3.48 -8.70
CA GLN A 133 -17.48 4.83 -8.15
C GLN A 133 -18.94 5.20 -7.85
N GLY A 134 -19.89 4.49 -8.45
CA GLY A 134 -21.33 4.70 -8.27
C GLY A 134 -21.96 3.90 -7.14
N THR A 135 -21.21 3.01 -6.48
CA THR A 135 -21.71 2.15 -5.40
C THR A 135 -20.94 2.44 -4.11
N GLU A 136 -21.61 2.95 -3.08
CA GLU A 136 -21.01 3.30 -1.79
C GLU A 136 -20.25 2.10 -1.18
N GLY A 137 -20.82 0.91 -1.24
CA GLY A 137 -20.16 -0.32 -0.75
C GLY A 137 -18.85 -0.66 -1.45
N ALA A 138 -18.73 -0.36 -2.75
CA ALA A 138 -17.48 -0.61 -3.50
C ALA A 138 -16.39 0.38 -3.08
N VAL A 139 -16.73 1.67 -2.94
CA VAL A 139 -15.80 2.70 -2.46
C VAL A 139 -15.33 2.38 -1.04
N VAL A 140 -16.26 2.11 -0.11
CA VAL A 140 -15.93 1.76 1.27
C VAL A 140 -15.08 0.49 1.34
N GLY A 141 -15.39 -0.53 0.53
CA GLY A 141 -14.60 -1.76 0.49
C GLY A 141 -13.17 -1.55 0.00
N LEU A 142 -12.99 -0.74 -1.04
CA LEU A 142 -11.67 -0.39 -1.57
C LEU A 142 -10.85 0.45 -0.59
N PHE A 143 -11.48 1.41 0.09
CA PHE A 143 -10.81 2.16 1.16
C PHE A 143 -10.49 1.28 2.36
N THR A 144 -11.36 0.34 2.71
CA THR A 144 -11.09 -0.62 3.79
C THR A 144 -9.87 -1.45 3.46
N ILE A 145 -9.78 -2.04 2.26
CA ILE A 145 -8.58 -2.81 1.89
C ILE A 145 -7.32 -1.95 1.82
N GLY A 146 -7.42 -0.70 1.34
CA GLY A 146 -6.30 0.22 1.26
C GLY A 146 -5.77 0.68 2.62
N VAL A 147 -6.64 1.30 3.42
CA VAL A 147 -6.28 1.92 4.70
C VAL A 147 -6.08 0.87 5.79
N MET A 148 -7.05 -0.02 5.99
CA MET A 148 -6.94 -1.07 7.00
C MET A 148 -5.84 -2.06 6.62
N GLY A 149 -5.69 -2.37 5.32
CA GLY A 149 -4.59 -3.20 4.84
C GLY A 149 -3.21 -2.62 5.16
N ALA A 150 -3.01 -1.31 5.03
CA ALA A 150 -1.76 -0.65 5.42
C ALA A 150 -1.45 -0.82 6.91
N ILE A 151 -2.46 -0.61 7.76
CA ILE A 151 -2.35 -0.75 9.23
C ILE A 151 -2.04 -2.21 9.60
N LEU A 152 -2.78 -3.16 9.02
CA LEU A 152 -2.60 -4.58 9.30
C LEU A 152 -1.28 -5.11 8.75
N ALA A 153 -0.81 -4.61 7.60
CA ALA A 153 0.52 -4.92 7.07
C ALA A 153 1.63 -4.48 8.03
N PHE A 154 1.51 -3.28 8.63
CA PHE A 154 2.42 -2.85 9.68
C PHE A 154 2.41 -3.81 10.87
N PHE A 155 1.24 -4.11 11.43
CA PHE A 155 1.13 -5.01 12.58
C PHE A 155 1.59 -6.43 12.30
N ALA A 156 1.38 -6.95 11.10
CA ALA A 156 1.88 -8.26 10.68
C ALA A 156 3.41 -8.33 10.73
N VAL A 157 4.07 -7.30 10.18
CA VAL A 157 5.53 -7.22 10.16
C VAL A 157 6.09 -6.93 11.55
N PHE A 158 5.46 -6.03 12.29
CA PHE A 158 5.81 -5.71 13.68
C PHE A 158 5.69 -6.95 14.58
N GLY A 159 4.57 -7.66 14.51
CA GLY A 159 4.33 -8.88 15.29
C GLY A 159 5.41 -9.92 15.04
N ARG A 160 5.74 -10.22 13.77
CA ARG A 160 6.83 -11.15 13.44
C ARG A 160 8.17 -10.69 14.00
N TRP A 161 8.50 -9.41 13.85
CA TRP A 161 9.75 -8.87 14.37
C TRP A 161 9.81 -8.98 15.90
N ALA A 162 8.73 -8.64 16.61
CA ALA A 162 8.64 -8.74 18.06
C ALA A 162 8.80 -10.18 18.54
N PHE A 163 8.16 -11.16 17.88
CA PHE A 163 8.34 -12.59 18.18
C PHE A 163 9.79 -13.05 17.98
N ASN A 164 10.43 -12.65 16.88
CA ASN A 164 11.83 -12.98 16.63
C ASN A 164 12.75 -12.36 17.69
N MET A 165 12.50 -11.11 18.08
CA MET A 165 13.28 -10.44 19.11
C MET A 165 13.12 -11.13 20.47
N ALA A 166 11.88 -11.44 20.86
CA ALA A 166 11.57 -12.14 22.12
C ALA A 166 12.25 -13.51 22.21
N ARG A 167 12.33 -14.24 21.09
CA ARG A 167 13.03 -15.55 21.03
C ARG A 167 14.54 -15.43 21.26
N ASN A 168 15.13 -14.28 20.94
CA ASN A 168 16.57 -14.04 21.05
C ASN A 168 16.99 -13.42 22.38
N ILE A 169 16.05 -13.15 23.31
CA ILE A 169 16.37 -12.69 24.66
C ILE A 169 16.94 -13.88 25.45
N PRO A 170 18.18 -13.79 25.97
CA PRO A 170 18.76 -14.85 26.79
C PRO A 170 17.85 -15.09 28.01
N ARG A 171 17.39 -16.33 28.19
CA ARG A 171 16.71 -16.73 29.42
C ARG A 171 17.74 -16.67 30.54
N ARG A 172 17.62 -15.64 31.39
CA ARG A 172 18.31 -15.61 32.69
C ARG A 172 17.59 -16.52 33.67
#